data_AF-A0A350U9P1-F1
#
_entry.id   AF-A0A350U9P1-F1
#
_cell.length_a   1.000
_cell.length_b   1.000
_cell.length_c   1.000
_cell.angle_alpha   90.00
_cell.angle_beta   90.00
_cell.angle_gamma   90.00
#
_symmetry.space_group_name_H-M   'P 1'
#
loop_
_entity.id
_entity.type
_entity.pdbx_description
1 polymer ?
#
loop_
_entity_poly.entity_id
_entity_poly.type
_entity_poly.pdbx_seq_one_letter_code
_entity_poly.pdbx_strand_id
1 'polypeptide(L)'
;MKTFTVKKPVHSFRDLEVYQKTMEASVVVAKNLKTKLNQLKYSMADNMIQCSMSIPLFLGEAHSIRFGDHTRAILLLEKAMADCNKMIIYLEQIKGIYGSKLDFDLIEDLIKKYAETRTKIFRLEKAWQKFTPPMK
;
A
#
# COMPACT_ATOMS: atom_id res chain seq x y z
N MET A 1 24.15 -13.66 -13.16
CA MET A 1 24.44 -12.82 -11.97
C MET A 1 23.53 -11.61 -12.00
N LYS A 2 22.72 -11.36 -10.96
CA LYS A 2 22.02 -10.06 -10.83
C LYS A 2 23.05 -9.02 -10.39
N THR A 3 23.31 -8.05 -11.23
CA THR A 3 24.25 -6.94 -10.96
C THR A 3 23.73 -6.14 -9.77
N PHE A 4 24.53 -6.05 -8.70
CA PHE A 4 24.20 -5.24 -7.55
C PHE A 4 24.25 -3.75 -7.94
N THR A 5 23.08 -3.14 -8.12
CA THR A 5 22.96 -1.71 -8.37
C THR A 5 22.73 -1.02 -7.03
N VAL A 6 23.60 -0.06 -6.69
CA VAL A 6 23.44 0.77 -5.49
C VAL A 6 22.11 1.50 -5.61
N LYS A 7 21.22 1.30 -4.64
CA LYS A 7 19.93 2.01 -4.60
C LYS A 7 20.20 3.50 -4.38
N LYS A 8 19.46 4.35 -5.12
CA LYS A 8 19.54 5.80 -4.95
C LYS A 8 19.28 6.17 -3.48
N PRO A 9 19.98 7.18 -2.93
CA PRO A 9 19.68 7.72 -1.62
C PRO A 9 18.22 8.17 -1.53
N VAL A 10 17.57 7.91 -0.39
CA VAL A 10 16.18 8.32 -0.14
C VAL A 10 16.20 9.72 0.46
N HIS A 11 15.73 10.71 -0.30
CA HIS A 11 15.63 12.11 0.14
C HIS A 11 14.20 12.45 0.56
N SER A 12 13.21 11.84 -0.10
CA SER A 12 11.79 12.03 0.15
C SER A 12 11.06 10.70 0.26
N PHE A 13 9.89 10.71 0.91
CA PHE A 13 8.97 9.56 0.90
C PHE A 13 8.60 9.15 -0.54
N ARG A 14 8.65 10.11 -1.49
CA ARG A 14 8.42 9.88 -2.92
C ARG A 14 9.46 8.96 -3.57
N ASP A 15 10.63 8.81 -2.96
CA ASP A 15 11.70 7.91 -3.43
C ASP A 15 11.48 6.46 -2.97
N LEU A 16 10.56 6.23 -2.03
CA LEU A 16 10.24 4.89 -1.56
C LEU A 16 9.44 4.14 -2.64
N GLU A 17 9.98 3.02 -3.11
CA GLU A 17 9.29 2.14 -4.07
C GLU A 17 7.89 1.74 -3.56
N VAL A 18 7.77 1.46 -2.25
CA VAL A 18 6.49 1.11 -1.61
C VAL A 18 5.47 2.24 -1.67
N TYR A 19 5.92 3.50 -1.63
CA TYR A 19 5.03 4.66 -1.78
C TYR A 19 4.58 4.78 -3.23
N GLN A 20 5.50 4.69 -4.19
CA GLN A 20 5.18 4.81 -5.62
C GLN A 20 4.15 3.75 -6.06
N LYS A 21 4.36 2.50 -5.65
CA LYS A 21 3.48 1.37 -5.99
C LYS A 21 2.10 1.48 -5.35
N THR A 22 2.01 1.89 -4.09
CA THR A 22 0.72 2.02 -3.39
C THR A 22 -0.04 3.24 -3.88
N MET A 23 0.65 4.34 -4.20
CA MET A 23 0.03 5.50 -4.84
C MET A 23 -0.58 5.12 -6.19
N GLU A 24 0.18 4.47 -7.06
CA GLU A 24 -0.32 3.99 -8.36
C GLU A 24 -1.52 3.04 -8.20
N ALA A 25 -1.42 2.05 -7.31
CA ALA A 25 -2.50 1.10 -7.04
C ALA A 25 -3.77 1.79 -6.51
N SER A 26 -3.63 2.77 -5.63
CA SER A 26 -4.77 3.53 -5.08
C SER A 26 -5.50 4.34 -6.16
N VAL A 27 -4.76 4.94 -7.09
CA VAL A 27 -5.32 5.67 -8.23
C VAL A 27 -6.08 4.72 -9.16
N VAL A 28 -5.50 3.55 -9.46
CA VAL A 28 -6.15 2.52 -10.27
C VAL A 28 -7.45 2.03 -9.63
N VAL A 29 -7.44 1.73 -8.33
CA VAL A 29 -8.65 1.34 -7.57
C VAL A 29 -9.71 2.44 -7.63
N ALA A 30 -9.34 3.67 -7.31
CA ALA A 30 -10.27 4.80 -7.30
C ALA A 30 -10.86 5.11 -8.69
N LYS A 31 -10.04 5.07 -9.73
CA LYS A 31 -10.44 5.40 -11.11
C LYS A 31 -11.28 4.30 -11.74
N ASN A 32 -10.86 3.04 -11.59
CA ASN A 32 -11.42 1.94 -12.37
C ASN A 32 -12.51 1.18 -11.61
N LEU A 33 -12.47 1.13 -10.27
CA LEU A 33 -13.42 0.34 -9.49
C LEU A 33 -14.55 1.17 -8.88
N LYS A 34 -14.32 2.43 -8.45
CA LYS A 34 -15.31 3.21 -7.71
C LYS A 34 -16.67 3.30 -8.41
N THR A 35 -16.69 3.77 -9.66
CA THR A 35 -17.94 3.93 -10.43
C THR A 35 -18.65 2.59 -10.61
N LYS A 36 -17.89 1.53 -10.91
CA LYS A 36 -18.45 0.20 -11.14
C LYS A 36 -19.03 -0.40 -9.87
N LEU A 37 -18.34 -0.27 -8.74
CA LEU A 37 -18.82 -0.75 -7.44
C LEU A 37 -20.08 0.00 -6.99
N ASN A 38 -20.18 1.30 -7.27
CA ASN A 38 -21.40 2.07 -7.01
C ASN A 38 -22.58 1.59 -7.86
N GLN A 39 -22.38 1.32 -9.15
CA GLN A 39 -23.41 0.74 -10.02
C GLN A 39 -23.87 -0.64 -9.53
N LEU A 40 -22.93 -1.44 -9.03
CA LEU A 40 -23.18 -2.76 -8.45
C LEU A 40 -23.70 -2.71 -7.01
N LYS A 41 -23.89 -1.50 -6.45
CA LYS A 41 -24.38 -1.25 -5.08
C LYS A 41 -23.59 -1.99 -4.01
N TYR A 42 -22.27 -2.06 -4.17
CA TYR A 42 -21.41 -2.64 -3.14
C TYR A 42 -21.40 -1.76 -1.90
N SER A 43 -21.92 -2.27 -0.78
CA SER A 43 -22.11 -1.50 0.46
C SER A 43 -20.81 -0.97 1.07
N MET A 44 -19.67 -1.57 0.73
CA MET A 44 -18.35 -1.20 1.25
C MET A 44 -17.47 -0.50 0.21
N ALA A 45 -18.05 0.02 -0.88
CA ALA A 45 -17.29 0.69 -1.94
C ALA A 45 -16.42 1.83 -1.40
N ASP A 46 -17.00 2.77 -0.65
CA ASP A 46 -16.24 3.89 -0.09
C ASP A 46 -15.18 3.43 0.90
N ASN A 47 -15.47 2.42 1.73
CA ASN A 47 -14.49 1.84 2.66
C ASN A 47 -13.28 1.26 1.92
N MET A 48 -13.51 0.54 0.82
CA MET A 48 -12.45 -0.01 -0.03
C MET A 48 -11.62 1.10 -0.69
N ILE A 49 -12.27 2.14 -1.22
CA ILE A 49 -11.55 3.27 -1.83
C ILE A 49 -10.69 3.99 -0.79
N GLN A 50 -11.26 4.32 0.38
CA GLN A 50 -10.52 4.96 1.46
C GLN A 50 -9.35 4.10 1.97
N CYS A 51 -9.56 2.78 2.10
CA CYS A 51 -8.50 1.84 2.46
C CYS A 51 -7.36 1.83 1.44
N SER A 52 -7.65 1.97 0.14
CA SER A 52 -6.58 2.03 -0.87
C SER A 52 -5.77 3.33 -0.78
N MET A 53 -6.44 4.44 -0.47
CA MET A 53 -5.84 5.78 -0.38
C MET A 53 -5.09 6.02 0.94
N SER A 54 -5.47 5.35 2.03
CA SER A 54 -4.79 5.47 3.33
C SER A 54 -3.36 4.93 3.30
N ILE A 55 -3.10 3.89 2.53
CA ILE A 55 -1.78 3.22 2.48
C ILE A 55 -0.65 4.20 2.10
N PRO A 56 -0.70 4.93 0.97
CA PRO A 56 0.34 5.91 0.65
C PRO A 56 0.42 7.07 1.66
N LEU A 57 -0.70 7.44 2.32
CA LEU A 57 -0.70 8.45 3.38
C LEU A 57 0.08 7.99 4.60
N PHE A 58 -0.14 6.76 5.07
CA PHE A 58 0.61 6.19 6.18
C PHE A 58 2.11 6.09 5.87
N LEU A 59 2.49 5.74 4.65
CA LEU A 59 3.90 5.70 4.24
C LEU A 59 4.55 7.09 4.26
N GLY A 60 3.83 8.12 3.79
CA GLY A 60 4.27 9.50 3.83
C GLY A 60 4.42 10.05 5.26
N GLU A 61 3.43 9.77 6.12
CA GLU A 61 3.46 10.16 7.54
C GLU A 61 4.60 9.43 8.28
N ALA A 62 4.72 8.11 8.10
CA ALA A 62 5.77 7.29 8.71
C ALA A 62 7.15 7.86 8.37
N HIS A 63 7.37 8.15 7.08
CA HIS A 63 8.62 8.76 6.66
C HIS A 63 8.87 10.12 7.32
N SER A 64 7.84 10.96 7.43
CA SER A 64 7.98 12.31 7.98
C SER A 64 8.41 12.32 9.46
N ILE A 65 7.91 11.37 10.25
CA ILE A 65 8.16 11.35 11.70
C ILE A 65 9.26 10.38 12.13
N ARG A 66 9.84 9.59 11.22
CA ARG A 66 10.77 8.46 11.51
C ARG A 66 11.96 8.76 12.43
N PHE A 67 12.40 10.02 12.50
CA PHE A 67 13.49 10.46 13.37
C PHE A 67 13.01 11.09 14.68
N GLY A 68 11.82 11.70 14.69
CA GLY A 68 11.28 12.38 15.86
C GLY A 68 10.43 11.47 16.76
N ASP A 69 9.69 10.55 16.15
CA ASP A 69 8.87 9.54 16.83
C ASP A 69 9.00 8.20 16.07
N HIS A 70 10.10 7.50 16.36
CA HIS A 70 10.46 6.26 15.68
C HIS A 70 9.40 5.17 15.89
N THR A 71 8.90 5.03 17.12
CA THR A 71 7.89 4.04 17.49
C THR A 71 6.62 4.24 16.66
N ARG A 72 6.11 5.48 16.59
CA ARG A 72 4.92 5.79 15.78
C ARG A 72 5.16 5.60 14.28
N ALA A 73 6.37 5.88 13.77
CA ALA A 73 6.71 5.60 12.38
C ALA A 73 6.60 4.11 12.04
N ILE A 74 7.10 3.23 12.92
CA ILE A 74 6.96 1.77 12.76
C ILE A 74 5.48 1.36 12.79
N LEU A 75 4.69 1.87 13.74
CA LEU A 75 3.24 1.58 13.81
C LEU A 75 2.49 2.03 12.54
N LEU A 76 2.90 3.12 11.89
CA LEU A 76 2.33 3.55 10.62
C LEU A 76 2.70 2.61 9.46
N LEU A 77 3.91 2.06 9.44
CA LEU A 77 4.27 1.01 8.48
C LEU A 77 3.44 -0.26 8.70
N GLU A 78 3.19 -0.64 9.95
CA GLU A 78 2.32 -1.77 10.29
C GLU A 78 0.87 -1.55 9.84
N LYS A 79 0.32 -0.33 10.05
CA LYS A 79 -0.99 0.07 9.52
C LYS A 79 -1.03 -0.03 7.99
N ALA A 80 0.00 0.43 7.28
CA ALA A 80 0.09 0.31 5.84
C ALA A 80 0.08 -1.16 5.38
N MET A 81 0.79 -2.05 6.08
CA MET A 81 0.75 -3.50 5.78
C MET A 81 -0.63 -4.11 6.07
N ALA A 82 -1.27 -3.73 7.17
CA ALA A 82 -2.60 -4.20 7.51
C ALA A 82 -3.63 -3.77 6.44
N ASP A 83 -3.55 -2.55 5.94
CA ASP A 83 -4.44 -2.07 4.88
C ASP A 83 -4.11 -2.68 3.51
N CYS A 84 -2.85 -3.02 3.20
CA CYS A 84 -2.54 -3.87 2.03
C CYS A 84 -3.28 -5.22 2.11
N ASN A 85 -3.26 -5.88 3.26
CA ASN A 85 -3.99 -7.14 3.45
C ASN A 85 -5.51 -6.94 3.36
N LYS A 86 -6.03 -5.85 3.93
CA LYS A 86 -7.45 -5.51 3.84
C LYS A 86 -7.88 -5.25 2.38
N MET A 87 -7.03 -4.62 1.58
CA MET A 87 -7.27 -4.45 0.15
C MET A 87 -7.33 -5.78 -0.60
N ILE A 88 -6.45 -6.74 -0.28
CA ILE A 88 -6.52 -8.10 -0.86
C ILE A 88 -7.90 -8.73 -0.54
N ILE A 89 -8.32 -8.66 0.73
CA ILE A 89 -9.62 -9.20 1.16
C ILE A 89 -10.78 -8.52 0.41
N TYR A 90 -10.77 -7.19 0.29
CA TYR A 90 -11.81 -6.48 -0.47
C TYR A 90 -11.85 -6.91 -1.94
N LEU A 91 -10.69 -7.06 -2.57
CA LEU A 91 -10.56 -7.49 -3.97
C LEU A 91 -11.09 -8.92 -4.17
N GLU A 92 -10.75 -9.84 -3.28
CA GLU A 92 -11.26 -11.22 -3.28
C GLU A 92 -12.78 -11.26 -3.07
N GLN A 93 -13.30 -10.45 -2.15
CA GLN A 93 -14.74 -10.33 -1.90
C GLN A 93 -15.50 -9.85 -3.14
N ILE A 94 -15.09 -8.72 -3.74
CA ILE A 94 -15.81 -8.20 -4.92
C ILE A 94 -15.70 -9.15 -6.11
N LYS A 95 -14.57 -9.87 -6.25
CA LYS A 95 -14.41 -10.93 -7.26
C LYS A 95 -15.43 -12.05 -7.04
N GLY A 96 -15.56 -12.55 -5.82
CA GLY A 96 -16.50 -13.61 -5.47
C GLY A 96 -17.98 -13.19 -5.60
N ILE A 97 -18.31 -11.96 -5.21
CA ILE A 97 -19.70 -11.45 -5.21
C ILE A 97 -20.17 -11.12 -6.63
N TYR A 98 -19.34 -10.44 -7.42
CA TYR A 98 -19.76 -9.86 -8.70
C TYR A 98 -19.30 -10.65 -9.91
N GLY A 99 -18.33 -11.54 -9.75
CA GLY A 99 -17.84 -12.42 -10.80
C GLY A 99 -17.53 -11.65 -12.09
N SER A 100 -18.01 -12.18 -13.22
CA SER A 100 -17.78 -11.63 -14.58
C SER A 100 -18.26 -10.19 -14.81
N LYS A 101 -18.91 -9.54 -13.83
CA LYS A 101 -19.26 -8.12 -13.89
C LYS A 101 -18.05 -7.20 -13.65
N LEU A 102 -16.92 -7.74 -13.24
CA LEU A 102 -15.67 -7.03 -12.99
C LEU A 102 -14.55 -7.55 -13.91
N ASP A 103 -13.55 -6.71 -14.14
CA ASP A 103 -12.32 -7.07 -14.82
C ASP A 103 -11.46 -7.94 -13.89
N PHE A 104 -11.36 -9.23 -14.20
CA PHE A 104 -10.64 -10.20 -13.38
C PHE A 104 -9.13 -10.04 -13.43
N ASP A 105 -8.58 -9.71 -14.60
CA ASP A 105 -7.14 -9.54 -14.76
C ASP A 105 -6.67 -8.33 -13.94
N LEU A 106 -7.45 -7.24 -13.99
CA LEU A 106 -7.20 -6.06 -13.15
C LEU A 106 -7.23 -6.40 -11.65
N ILE A 107 -8.21 -7.19 -11.20
CA ILE A 107 -8.34 -7.56 -9.78
C ILE A 107 -7.14 -8.42 -9.33
N GLU A 108 -6.77 -9.43 -10.10
CA GLU A 108 -5.63 -10.31 -9.80
C GLU A 108 -4.31 -9.53 -9.77
N ASP A 109 -4.11 -8.63 -10.74
CA ASP A 109 -2.94 -7.75 -10.76
C ASP A 109 -2.87 -6.85 -9.52
N LEU A 110 -4.01 -6.31 -9.08
CA LEU A 110 -4.07 -5.51 -7.84
C LEU A 110 -3.79 -6.35 -6.60
N ILE A 111 -4.35 -7.56 -6.49
CA ILE A 111 -4.07 -8.50 -5.38
C ILE A 111 -2.58 -8.77 -5.29
N LYS A 112 -1.96 -9.14 -6.41
CA LYS A 112 -0.51 -9.39 -6.49
C LYS A 112 0.29 -8.14 -6.09
N LYS A 113 -0.11 -6.96 -6.58
CA LYS A 113 0.58 -5.70 -6.29
C LYS A 113 0.54 -5.35 -4.80
N TYR A 114 -0.61 -5.54 -4.13
CA TYR A 114 -0.71 -5.34 -2.67
C TYR A 114 0.08 -6.38 -1.88
N ALA A 115 0.06 -7.66 -2.28
CA ALA A 115 0.83 -8.72 -1.61
C ALA A 115 2.36 -8.49 -1.70
N GLU A 116 2.85 -8.14 -2.90
CA GLU A 116 4.26 -7.80 -3.12
C GLU A 116 4.65 -6.55 -2.34
N THR A 117 3.80 -5.52 -2.36
CA THR A 117 4.10 -4.25 -1.70
C THR A 117 4.10 -4.39 -0.19
N ARG A 118 3.18 -5.16 0.40
CA ARG A 118 3.18 -5.52 1.82
C ARG A 118 4.51 -6.16 2.24
N THR A 119 5.03 -7.10 1.45
CA THR A 119 6.34 -7.73 1.72
C THR A 119 7.49 -6.71 1.67
N LYS A 120 7.41 -5.73 0.78
CA LYS A 120 8.42 -4.65 0.70
C LYS A 120 8.32 -3.67 1.87
N ILE A 121 7.11 -3.36 2.34
CA ILE A 121 6.89 -2.53 3.53
C ILE A 121 7.47 -3.23 4.76
N PHE A 122 7.27 -4.54 4.93
CA PHE A 122 7.89 -5.31 6.00
C PHE A 122 9.42 -5.23 5.98
N ARG A 123 10.03 -5.32 4.80
CA ARG A 123 11.50 -5.15 4.66
C ARG A 123 11.94 -3.72 5.01
N LEU A 124 11.14 -2.71 4.66
CA LEU A 124 11.40 -1.32 5.03
C LEU A 124 11.33 -1.14 6.55
N GLU A 125 10.31 -1.69 7.21
CA GLU A 125 10.15 -1.71 8.67
C GLU A 125 11.37 -2.35 9.35
N LYS A 126 11.80 -3.54 8.89
CA LYS A 126 12.99 -4.21 9.43
C LYS A 126 14.27 -3.40 9.21
N ALA A 127 14.37 -2.65 8.12
CA ALA A 127 15.50 -1.75 7.88
C ALA A 127 15.47 -0.54 8.83
N TRP A 128 14.28 0.01 9.11
CA TRP A 128 14.11 1.13 10.03
C TRP A 128 14.32 0.72 11.48
N GLN A 129 13.87 -0.45 11.91
CA GLN A 129 14.12 -0.97 13.26
C GLN A 129 15.61 -1.17 13.56
N LYS A 130 16.43 -1.45 12.54
CA LYS A 130 17.89 -1.56 12.69
C LYS A 130 18.58 -0.19 12.73
N PHE A 131 17.89 0.86 12.33
CA PHE A 131 18.43 2.21 12.32
C PHE A 131 18.25 2.82 13.72
N THR A 132 19.33 2.88 14.48
CA THR A 132 19.38 3.70 15.69
C THR A 132 19.53 5.16 15.26
N PRO A 133 18.57 6.06 15.61
CA PRO A 133 18.76 7.49 15.38
C PRO A 133 20.04 7.95 16.09
N PRO A 134 20.88 8.80 15.48
CA PRO A 134 22.01 9.38 16.21
C PRO A 134 21.48 10.08 17.46
N MET A 135 22.05 9.77 18.63
CA MET A 135 21.75 10.50 19.86
C MET A 135 22.07 11.98 19.61
N LYS A 136 21.09 12.84 19.87
CA LYS A 136 21.30 14.30 19.91
C LYS A 136 22.13 14.67 21.14
#